data_AF-A0A6G2S1W1-F1
#
_entry.id   AF-A0A6G2S1W1-F1
#
_cell.length_a   1.000
_cell.length_b   1.000
_cell.length_c   1.000
_cell.angle_alpha   90.00
_cell.angle_beta   90.00
_cell.angle_gamma   90.00
#
_symmetry.space_group_name_H-M   'P 1'
#
loop_
_entity.id
_entity.type
_entity.pdbx_description
1 polymer ?
#
loop_
_entity_poly.entity_id
_entity_poly.type
_entity_poly.pdbx_seq_one_letter_code
_entity_poly.pdbx_strand_id
1 'polypeptide(L)'
;MKIGELSRRTGVSTRLLRYYEQQDLLHPRRETNGYRSYSEGSVERVEQIRDLLKAGLSTQAIRDFVPCFVGTGAAMRPMAHPALAANLARELAGIQQRIDALVRNRDAIRAYAEAAGLTEIPAEPAAEWIPCNAVPQPSNGSTERAGHTETASTHPTHYGVSGRS
;
A
#
# COMPACT_ATOMS: atom_id res chain seq x y z
N MET A 1 -4.63 0.49 36.93
CA MET A 1 -5.37 -0.23 35.87
C MET A 1 -4.56 -1.44 35.39
N LYS A 2 -5.19 -2.58 35.08
CA LYS A 2 -4.50 -3.77 34.48
C LYS A 2 -4.50 -3.68 32.95
N ILE A 3 -3.71 -4.51 32.26
CA ILE A 3 -3.60 -4.47 30.78
C ILE A 3 -4.94 -4.70 30.06
N GLY A 4 -5.81 -5.54 30.62
CA GLY A 4 -7.14 -5.79 30.04
C GLY A 4 -8.08 -4.59 30.14
N GLU A 5 -7.94 -3.81 31.21
CA GLU A 5 -8.67 -2.56 31.37
C GLU A 5 -8.12 -1.47 30.44
N LEU A 6 -6.78 -1.36 30.32
CA LEU A 6 -6.15 -0.46 29.35
C LEU A 6 -6.59 -0.78 27.91
N SER A 7 -6.68 -2.07 27.58
CA SER A 7 -7.15 -2.55 26.28
C SER A 7 -8.57 -2.09 25.98
N ARG A 8 -9.51 -2.24 26.95
CA ARG A 8 -10.89 -1.78 26.78
C ARG A 8 -10.98 -0.27 26.61
N ARG A 9 -10.20 0.50 27.36
CA ARG A 9 -10.23 1.97 27.33
C ARG A 9 -9.65 2.56 26.06
N THR A 10 -8.59 1.95 25.53
CA THR A 10 -7.88 2.45 24.33
C THR A 10 -8.37 1.83 23.02
N GLY A 11 -9.16 0.76 23.09
CA GLY A 11 -9.54 -0.07 21.95
C GLY A 11 -8.38 -0.86 21.34
N VAL A 12 -7.21 -0.88 21.99
CA VAL A 12 -6.02 -1.60 21.52
C VAL A 12 -5.98 -3.00 22.11
N SER A 13 -5.68 -4.02 21.29
CA SER A 13 -5.58 -5.39 21.79
C SER A 13 -4.46 -5.53 22.83
N THR A 14 -4.66 -6.42 23.81
CA THR A 14 -3.62 -6.71 24.81
C THR A 14 -2.31 -7.18 24.17
N ARG A 15 -2.37 -7.90 23.04
CA ARG A 15 -1.19 -8.28 22.25
C ARG A 15 -0.42 -7.06 21.76
N LEU A 16 -1.12 -6.05 21.22
CA LEU A 16 -0.47 -4.86 20.70
C LEU A 16 0.05 -3.96 21.83
N LEU A 17 -0.64 -3.88 22.97
CA LEU A 17 -0.13 -3.21 24.17
C LEU A 17 1.18 -3.84 24.67
N ARG A 18 1.25 -5.18 24.70
CA ARG A 18 2.51 -5.90 25.04
C ARG A 18 3.61 -5.62 24.02
N TYR A 19 3.26 -5.50 22.75
CA TYR A 19 4.22 -5.10 21.73
C TYR A 19 4.74 -3.68 21.99
N TYR A 20 3.90 -2.71 22.34
CA TYR A 20 4.36 -1.37 22.71
C TYR A 20 5.26 -1.37 23.94
N GLU A 21 5.01 -2.23 24.93
CA GLU A 21 5.92 -2.43 26.06
C GLU A 21 7.27 -2.99 25.63
N GLN A 22 7.29 -4.03 24.78
CA GLN A 22 8.52 -4.58 24.20
C GLN A 22 9.28 -3.54 23.37
N GLN A 23 8.55 -2.57 22.82
CA GLN A 23 9.13 -1.46 22.09
C GLN A 23 9.50 -0.26 22.99
N ASP A 24 9.53 -0.41 24.32
CA ASP A 24 9.74 0.66 25.31
C ASP A 24 8.91 1.93 25.04
N LEU A 25 7.77 1.77 24.40
CA LEU A 25 6.84 2.86 24.15
C LEU A 25 5.86 3.01 25.31
N LEU A 26 5.64 1.94 26.07
CA LEU A 26 4.73 1.87 27.20
C LEU A 26 5.43 1.23 28.40
N HIS A 27 5.37 1.90 29.56
CA HIS A 27 6.05 1.46 30.77
C HIS A 27 5.05 1.18 31.90
N PRO A 28 4.79 -0.10 32.24
CA PRO A 28 3.97 -0.43 33.39
C PRO A 28 4.76 -0.18 34.68
N ARG A 29 4.07 0.29 35.72
CA ARG A 29 4.59 0.28 37.08
C ARG A 29 4.44 -1.14 37.65
N ARG A 30 5.41 -1.57 38.46
CA ARG A 30 5.24 -2.78 39.29
C ARG A 30 4.64 -2.37 40.63
N GLU A 31 3.53 -2.99 40.98
CA GLU A 31 2.95 -2.90 42.32
C GLU A 31 3.76 -3.73 43.33
N THR A 32 3.59 -3.46 44.62
CA THR A 32 4.25 -4.19 45.73
C THR A 32 3.93 -5.70 45.73
N ASN A 33 2.80 -6.09 45.14
CA ASN A 33 2.38 -7.47 44.93
C ASN A 33 3.00 -8.14 43.68
N GLY A 34 3.91 -7.46 42.97
CA GLY A 34 4.58 -7.96 41.77
C GLY A 34 3.78 -7.85 40.47
N TYR A 35 2.52 -7.41 40.52
CA TYR A 35 1.71 -7.25 39.32
C TYR A 35 2.03 -5.98 38.55
N ARG A 36 1.81 -6.01 37.22
CA ARG A 36 1.89 -4.82 36.36
C ARG A 36 0.65 -3.95 36.53
N SER A 37 0.85 -2.64 36.61
CA SER A 37 -0.21 -1.66 36.61
C SER A 37 0.13 -0.47 35.70
N TYR A 38 -0.90 0.05 35.05
CA TYR A 38 -0.84 1.20 34.17
C TYR A 38 -1.58 2.35 34.85
N SER A 39 -1.02 3.54 34.70
CA SER A 39 -1.60 4.80 35.17
C SER A 39 -2.58 5.36 34.16
N GLU A 40 -3.30 6.42 34.55
CA GLU A 40 -4.19 7.15 33.66
C GLU A 40 -3.46 7.69 32.42
N GLY A 41 -2.25 8.26 32.60
CA GLY A 41 -1.42 8.73 31.50
C GLY A 41 -0.95 7.63 30.53
N SER A 42 -1.13 6.35 30.87
CA SER A 42 -0.92 5.26 29.91
C SER A 42 -1.97 5.24 28.80
N VAL A 43 -3.18 5.73 29.05
CA VAL A 43 -4.24 5.87 28.02
C VAL A 43 -3.82 6.91 27.00
N GLU A 44 -3.51 8.13 27.47
CA GLU A 44 -3.03 9.24 26.63
C GLU A 44 -1.82 8.83 25.80
N ARG A 45 -0.90 8.09 26.41
CA ARG A 45 0.30 7.60 25.73
C ARG A 45 -0.02 6.60 24.62
N VAL A 46 -0.95 5.68 24.84
CA VAL A 46 -1.37 4.72 23.82
C VAL A 46 -2.07 5.44 22.66
N GLU A 47 -2.94 6.41 22.94
CA GLU A 47 -3.59 7.23 21.91
C GLU A 47 -2.57 8.00 21.09
N GLN A 48 -1.59 8.63 21.75
CA GLN A 48 -0.48 9.32 21.10
C GLN A 48 0.33 8.40 20.17
N ILE A 49 0.69 7.20 20.63
CA ILE A 49 1.38 6.20 19.77
C ILE A 49 0.53 5.89 18.55
N ARG A 50 -0.80 5.71 18.69
CA ARG A 50 -1.68 5.42 17.56
C ARG A 50 -1.72 6.55 16.55
N ASP A 51 -1.75 7.80 16.99
CA ASP A 51 -1.81 8.94 16.06
C ASP A 51 -0.50 9.11 15.29
N LEU A 52 0.65 8.87 15.94
CA LEU A 52 1.94 8.84 15.26
C LEU A 52 2.04 7.67 14.25
N LEU A 53 1.53 6.49 14.61
CA LEU A 53 1.47 5.35 13.67
C LEU A 53 0.56 5.64 12.47
N LYS A 54 -0.59 6.29 12.69
CA LYS A 54 -1.48 6.74 11.59
C LYS A 54 -0.81 7.76 10.68
N ALA A 55 0.08 8.59 11.22
CA ALA A 55 0.90 9.53 10.44
C ALA A 55 2.00 8.84 9.60
N GLY A 56 2.10 7.50 9.67
CA GLY A 56 3.05 6.71 8.88
C GLY A 56 4.41 6.48 9.54
N LEU A 57 4.58 6.91 10.79
CA LEU A 57 5.80 6.68 11.56
C LEU A 57 5.90 5.22 12.00
N SER A 58 7.11 4.68 12.00
CA SER A 58 7.38 3.36 12.58
C SER A 58 7.43 3.41 14.11
N THR A 59 7.22 2.29 14.80
CA THR A 59 7.40 2.21 16.26
C THR A 59 8.82 2.56 16.71
N GLN A 60 9.82 2.26 15.89
CA GLN A 60 11.21 2.64 16.12
C GLN A 60 11.38 4.16 16.05
N ALA A 61 10.86 4.80 15.00
CA ALA A 61 10.88 6.25 14.87
C ALA A 61 10.15 6.92 16.04
N ILE A 62 8.99 6.41 16.43
CA ILE A 62 8.23 6.93 17.59
C ILE A 62 9.06 6.86 18.88
N ARG A 63 9.76 5.76 19.12
CA ARG A 63 10.63 5.61 20.29
C ARG A 63 11.74 6.65 20.30
N ASP A 64 12.40 6.86 19.16
CA ASP A 64 13.50 7.81 19.02
C ASP A 64 13.00 9.26 19.15
N PHE A 65 11.74 9.49 18.78
CA PHE A 65 11.12 10.80 18.77
C PHE A 65 10.55 11.23 20.10
N VAL A 66 9.85 10.34 20.82
CA VAL A 66 9.17 10.66 22.09
C VAL A 66 10.01 11.52 23.04
N PRO A 67 11.30 11.22 23.30
CA PRO A 67 12.13 12.01 24.21
C PRO A 67 12.34 13.46 23.75
N CYS A 68 12.21 13.73 22.45
CA CYS A 68 12.38 15.04 21.84
C CYS A 68 11.07 15.85 21.79
N PHE A 69 9.97 15.38 22.37
CA PHE A 69 8.72 16.15 22.44
C PHE A 69 8.39 16.54 23.88
N VAL A 70 7.83 17.74 24.04
CA VAL A 70 7.29 18.25 25.32
C VAL A 70 5.76 18.26 25.24
N GLY A 71 5.11 17.92 26.35
CA GLY A 71 3.66 17.86 26.46
C GLY A 71 3.08 16.50 26.08
N THR A 72 1.75 16.37 26.20
CA THR A 72 1.01 15.15 25.86
C THR A 72 -0.14 15.49 24.91
N GLY A 73 -0.59 14.48 24.15
CA GLY A 73 -1.73 14.62 23.22
C GLY A 73 -1.58 15.76 22.22
N ALA A 74 -2.65 16.54 22.04
CA ALA A 74 -2.71 17.66 21.10
C ALA A 74 -1.77 18.84 21.44
N ALA A 75 -1.29 18.94 22.69
CA ALA A 75 -0.37 19.98 23.13
C ALA A 75 1.11 19.62 22.90
N MET A 76 1.37 18.46 22.29
CA MET A 76 2.73 17.98 22.05
C MET A 76 3.47 18.89 21.07
N ARG A 77 4.65 19.36 21.47
CA ARG A 77 5.53 20.20 20.64
C ARG A 77 6.92 19.58 20.53
N PRO A 78 7.52 19.56 19.34
CA PRO A 78 8.90 19.13 19.19
C PRO A 78 9.82 20.13 19.91
N MET A 79 10.76 19.62 20.70
CA MET A 79 11.91 20.40 21.12
C MET A 79 12.79 20.66 19.90
N ALA A 80 13.42 21.84 19.86
CA ALA A 80 14.41 22.14 18.85
C ALA A 80 15.68 21.29 19.09
N HIS A 81 15.73 20.11 18.47
CA HIS A 81 16.88 19.21 18.53
C HIS A 81 17.34 18.83 17.11
N PRO A 82 18.61 19.10 16.71
CA PRO A 82 19.07 18.85 15.35
C PRO A 82 18.89 17.39 14.89
N ALA A 83 19.06 16.43 15.80
CA ALA A 83 18.85 15.01 15.48
C ALA A 83 17.38 14.67 15.19
N LEU A 84 16.42 15.40 15.77
CA LEU A 84 15.00 15.21 15.49
C LEU A 84 14.69 15.59 14.04
N ALA A 85 15.20 16.75 13.59
CA ALA A 85 15.02 17.21 12.21
C ALA A 85 15.60 16.22 11.19
N ALA A 86 16.83 15.73 11.43
CA ALA A 86 17.48 14.76 10.55
C ALA A 86 16.71 13.41 10.48
N ASN A 87 16.21 12.93 11.62
CA ASN A 87 15.43 11.71 11.68
C ASN A 87 14.06 11.87 10.98
N LEU A 88 13.35 12.99 11.20
CA LEU A 88 12.09 13.28 10.49
C LEU A 88 12.29 13.39 8.97
N ALA A 89 13.38 14.03 8.53
CA ALA A 89 13.73 14.09 7.11
C ALA A 89 13.96 12.69 6.52
N ARG A 90 14.57 11.78 7.27
CA ARG A 90 14.78 10.38 6.84
C ARG A 90 13.45 9.62 6.71
N GLU A 91 12.54 9.77 7.67
CA GLU A 91 11.22 9.15 7.61
C GLU A 91 10.41 9.70 6.42
N LEU A 92 10.43 11.02 6.20
CA LEU A 92 9.79 11.64 5.03
C LEU A 92 10.35 11.11 3.71
N ALA A 93 11.67 10.99 3.59
CA ALA A 93 12.30 10.42 2.42
C ALA A 93 11.88 8.95 2.19
N GLY A 94 11.80 8.15 3.26
CA GLY A 94 11.33 6.77 3.19
C GLY A 94 9.86 6.66 2.76
N ILE A 95 8.99 7.53 3.26
CA ILE A 95 7.58 7.61 2.84
C ILE A 95 7.48 8.00 1.36
N GLN A 96 8.25 9.01 0.93
CA GLN A 96 8.25 9.44 -0.47
C GLN A 96 8.68 8.31 -1.41
N GLN A 97 9.73 7.55 -1.06
CA GLN A 97 10.16 6.38 -1.84
C GLN A 97 9.06 5.32 -1.99
N ARG A 98 8.27 5.09 -0.93
CA ARG A 98 7.14 4.15 -0.98
C ARG A 98 6.01 4.68 -1.85
N ILE A 99 5.70 5.98 -1.78
CA ILE A 99 4.73 6.64 -2.66
C ILE A 99 5.15 6.46 -4.11
N ASP A 100 6.41 6.77 -4.44
CA ASP A 100 6.91 6.67 -5.81
C ASP A 100 6.85 5.23 -6.32
N ALA A 101 7.15 4.24 -5.47
CA ALA A 101 7.00 2.83 -5.82
C ALA A 101 5.54 2.43 -6.07
N LEU A 102 4.61 2.87 -5.22
CA LEU A 102 3.19 2.59 -5.39
C LEU A 102 2.62 3.27 -6.64
N VAL A 103 3.07 4.49 -6.96
CA VAL A 103 2.72 5.19 -8.20
C VAL A 103 3.21 4.41 -9.41
N ARG A 104 4.49 3.99 -9.42
CA ARG A 104 5.02 3.15 -10.53
C ARG A 104 4.24 1.86 -10.69
N ASN A 105 3.90 1.18 -9.59
CA ASN A 105 3.13 -0.06 -9.62
C ASN A 105 1.72 0.18 -10.19
N ARG A 106 1.04 1.24 -9.72
CA ARG A 106 -0.28 1.65 -10.25
C ARG A 106 -0.21 1.90 -11.75
N ASP A 107 0.79 2.66 -12.20
CA ASP A 107 0.92 3.04 -13.59
C ASP A 107 1.24 1.83 -14.49
N ALA A 108 2.04 0.88 -14.00
CA ALA A 108 2.27 -0.39 -14.68
C ALA A 108 0.98 -1.23 -14.78
N ILE A 109 0.22 -1.37 -13.69
CA ILE A 109 -1.08 -2.07 -13.69
C ILE A 109 -2.06 -1.40 -14.66
N ARG A 110 -2.10 -0.06 -14.69
CA ARG A 110 -2.92 0.70 -15.63
C ARG A 110 -2.53 0.40 -17.08
N ALA A 111 -1.24 0.41 -17.41
CA ALA A 111 -0.78 0.09 -18.76
C ALA A 111 -1.18 -1.33 -19.19
N TYR A 112 -1.09 -2.32 -18.28
CA TYR A 112 -1.58 -3.67 -18.56
C TYR A 112 -3.11 -3.73 -18.75
N ALA A 113 -3.87 -2.97 -17.96
CA ALA A 113 -5.31 -2.89 -18.09
C ALA A 113 -5.73 -2.26 -19.43
N GLU A 114 -5.09 -1.16 -19.82
CA GLU A 114 -5.32 -0.49 -21.11
C GLU A 114 -5.00 -1.43 -22.29
N ALA A 115 -3.88 -2.16 -22.24
CA ALA A 115 -3.52 -3.15 -23.25
C ALA A 115 -4.53 -4.32 -23.31
N ALA A 116 -5.20 -4.63 -22.20
CA ALA A 116 -6.26 -5.63 -22.12
C ALA A 116 -7.66 -5.09 -22.51
N GLY A 117 -7.77 -3.80 -22.88
CA GLY A 117 -9.02 -3.16 -23.29
C GLY A 117 -9.87 -2.59 -22.16
N LEU A 118 -9.35 -2.52 -20.93
CA LEU A 118 -9.97 -1.81 -19.82
C LEU A 118 -9.59 -0.32 -19.87
N THR A 119 -10.45 0.49 -20.48
CA THR A 119 -10.23 1.94 -20.67
C THR A 119 -10.63 2.80 -19.47
N GLU A 120 -11.44 2.27 -18.54
CA GLU A 120 -11.83 2.95 -17.31
C GLU A 120 -11.60 2.03 -16.10
N ILE A 121 -11.00 2.59 -15.04
CA ILE A 121 -10.89 1.90 -13.74
C ILE A 121 -12.26 2.04 -13.07
N PRO A 122 -13.01 0.95 -12.84
CA PRO A 122 -14.28 1.05 -12.16
C PRO A 122 -14.07 1.57 -10.73
N ALA A 123 -14.92 2.49 -10.30
CA ALA A 123 -14.85 3.14 -9.00
C ALA A 123 -15.07 2.18 -7.82
N GLU A 124 -15.67 1.01 -8.09
CA GLU A 124 -15.80 -0.10 -7.14
C GLU A 124 -15.09 -1.34 -7.71
N PRO A 125 -14.34 -2.11 -6.89
CA PRO A 125 -13.74 -3.35 -7.35
C PRO A 125 -14.87 -4.28 -7.80
N ALA A 126 -14.89 -4.61 -9.10
CA ALA A 126 -15.95 -5.41 -9.71
C ALA A 126 -16.28 -6.61 -8.82
N ALA A 127 -17.53 -6.65 -8.34
CA ALA A 127 -18.06 -7.78 -7.61
C ALA A 127 -17.92 -9.01 -8.52
N GLU A 128 -17.24 -10.02 -7.98
CA GLU A 128 -16.99 -11.34 -8.57
C GLU A 128 -15.80 -11.43 -9.57
N TRP A 129 -14.67 -11.92 -9.03
CA TRP A 129 -13.52 -12.33 -9.80
C TRP A 129 -13.87 -13.54 -10.67
N ILE A 130 -13.92 -13.35 -12.00
CA ILE A 130 -13.97 -14.46 -12.96
C ILE A 130 -12.53 -14.79 -13.38
N PRO A 131 -12.02 -16.00 -13.09
CA PRO A 131 -10.67 -16.37 -13.47
C PRO A 131 -10.54 -16.47 -15.00
N CYS A 132 -9.39 -16.06 -15.57
CA CYS A 132 -9.18 -15.99 -17.02
C CYS A 132 -9.44 -17.31 -17.77
N ASN A 133 -9.33 -18.45 -17.09
CA ASN A 133 -9.60 -19.78 -17.65
C ASN A 133 -11.10 -20.09 -17.85
N ALA A 134 -11.99 -19.27 -17.30
CA ALA A 134 -13.43 -19.39 -17.44
C ALA A 134 -14.02 -18.51 -18.57
N VAL A 135 -13.19 -17.66 -19.20
CA VAL A 135 -13.61 -16.85 -20.36
C VAL A 135 -13.58 -17.74 -21.62
N PRO A 136 -14.73 -17.98 -22.29
CA PRO A 136 -14.77 -18.80 -23.49
C PRO A 136 -13.93 -18.14 -24.59
N GLN A 137 -12.85 -18.82 -24.97
CA GLN A 137 -11.99 -18.40 -26.07
C GLN A 137 -12.82 -18.44 -27.37
N PRO A 138 -12.66 -17.48 -28.30
CA PRO A 138 -13.32 -17.57 -29.59
C PRO A 138 -12.89 -18.89 -30.24
N SER A 139 -13.86 -19.80 -30.41
CA SER A 139 -13.63 -21.01 -31.20
C SER A 139 -13.15 -20.55 -32.57
N ASN A 140 -12.03 -21.10 -33.04
CA ASN A 140 -11.61 -20.97 -34.43
C ASN A 140 -12.68 -21.60 -35.33
N GLY A 141 -13.76 -20.85 -35.55
CA GLY A 141 -14.81 -21.14 -36.48
C GLY A 141 -14.21 -20.97 -37.86
N SER A 142 -13.99 -22.10 -38.50
CA SER A 142 -13.62 -22.21 -39.90
C SER A 142 -14.58 -21.35 -40.72
N THR A 143 -14.12 -20.24 -41.28
CA THR A 143 -14.92 -19.53 -42.27
C THR A 143 -14.98 -20.43 -43.49
N GLU A 144 -16.13 -21.12 -43.62
CA GLU A 144 -16.52 -21.88 -44.79
C GLU A 144 -16.30 -21.05 -46.06
N ARG A 145 -15.73 -21.71 -47.07
CA ARG A 145 -15.69 -21.24 -48.46
C ARG A 145 -17.12 -20.99 -48.94
N ALA A 146 -17.55 -19.73 -48.95
CA ALA A 146 -18.67 -19.31 -49.76
C ALA A 146 -18.19 -19.11 -51.21
N GLY A 147 -18.62 -20.02 -52.09
CA GLY A 147 -19.21 -19.68 -53.39
C GLY A 147 -18.36 -18.89 -54.38
N HIS A 148 -17.88 -19.62 -55.39
CA HIS A 148 -17.58 -19.09 -56.71
C HIS A 148 -18.75 -18.26 -57.29
N THR A 149 -18.46 -17.05 -57.78
CA THR A 149 -18.91 -16.63 -59.11
C THR A 149 -17.81 -15.84 -59.80
N GLU A 150 -17.32 -16.49 -60.85
CA GLU A 150 -16.50 -16.06 -61.95
C GLU A 150 -17.05 -14.80 -62.64
N THR A 151 -16.22 -13.75 -62.77
CA THR A 151 -16.27 -12.85 -63.94
C THR A 151 -14.86 -12.38 -64.25
N ALA A 152 -14.46 -12.65 -65.49
CA ALA A 152 -13.16 -12.44 -66.08
C ALA A 152 -12.71 -10.97 -66.06
N SER A 153 -11.42 -10.75 -65.83
CA SER A 153 -10.69 -9.60 -66.39
C SER A 153 -9.24 -9.97 -66.66
N THR A 154 -9.04 -10.64 -67.79
CA THR A 154 -8.04 -10.37 -68.84
C THR A 154 -7.36 -9.00 -68.61
N HIS A 155 -6.06 -8.83 -68.35
CA HIS A 155 -4.91 -9.05 -69.24
C HIS A 155 -3.63 -8.42 -68.61
N PRO A 156 -2.43 -8.46 -69.23
CA PRO A 156 -1.36 -9.39 -68.87
C PRO A 156 -0.10 -8.74 -68.25
N THR A 157 0.70 -9.62 -67.65
CA THR A 157 2.04 -9.42 -67.11
C THR A 157 3.04 -9.08 -68.22
N HIS A 158 3.67 -7.91 -68.15
CA HIS A 158 4.90 -7.63 -68.89
C HIS A 158 6.09 -7.92 -67.98
N TYR A 159 6.68 -9.10 -68.14
CA TYR A 159 7.96 -9.48 -67.54
C TYR A 159 9.08 -8.98 -68.46
N GLY A 160 9.84 -7.97 -68.02
CA GLY A 160 11.02 -7.46 -68.70
C GLY A 160 12.29 -8.01 -68.04
N VAL A 161 13.01 -8.84 -68.77
CA VAL A 161 14.34 -9.37 -68.43
C VAL A 161 15.42 -8.46 -69.03
N SER A 162 16.29 -7.89 -68.19
CA SER A 162 17.73 -7.62 -68.45
C SER A 162 18.32 -7.07 -67.13
N GLY A 163 19.47 -7.47 -66.59
CA GLY A 163 20.62 -8.18 -67.13
C GLY A 163 21.80 -7.22 -67.25
N ARG A 164 22.71 -7.22 -66.26
CA ARG A 164 24.19 -7.23 -66.36
C ARG A 164 24.91 -6.34 -65.33
N SER A 165 25.90 -7.00 -64.72
CA SER A 165 27.28 -6.59 -64.43
C SER A 165 27.54 -5.49 -63.41
#